data_AF-B9BHU3-F1
#
_entry.id   AF-B9BHU3-F1
#
_cell.length_a   1.000
_cell.length_b   1.000
_cell.length_c   1.000
_cell.angle_alpha   90.00
_cell.angle_beta   90.00
_cell.angle_gamma   90.00
#
_symmetry.space_group_name_H-M   'P 1'
#
loop_
_entity.id
_entity.type
_entity.pdbx_description
1 polymer ?
#
loop_
_entity_poly.entity_id
_entity_poly.type
_entity_poly.pdbx_seq_one_letter_code
_entity_poly.pdbx_strand_id
1 'polypeptide(L)'
;MQIESFGMKPLQQVIPSYLYKEYEDDASLQGFVDSFNSLSQGYLDWFNQAPLGLYTSPFITGPLLDWIGRGVYGIRRPVLASQTSTRLAGYNANPYNTIAYNAQYYSASQTASIANDDIYKRLLTWHLYRGDGMQFSMQWLKNRISRFINGANGSDWPVLNDPPSITVSGTTFTVTAYDTIGYEALQSCYANGLLAFPFMYTLQFVSDKFANNGGVLTLEFPLTYPTSPAGLAPGSVWWNGGVISVVPGVTPDPTAPPLYFIYTFPPQLLALGGGNLPLTNPGVGTGQLWNDSGVVAIA
;
A
#
# COMPACT_ATOMS: atom_id res chain seq x y z
N MET A 1 -7.40 -6.06 -22.04
CA MET A 1 -6.81 -5.05 -22.94
C MET A 1 -5.55 -5.67 -23.50
N GLN A 2 -5.56 -6.07 -24.77
CA GLN A 2 -4.40 -6.66 -25.42
C GLN A 2 -3.40 -5.52 -25.60
N ILE A 3 -2.30 -5.54 -24.84
CA ILE A 3 -1.17 -4.64 -25.09
C ILE A 3 -0.80 -4.86 -26.55
N GLU A 4 -0.83 -3.80 -27.36
CA GLU A 4 -0.34 -3.84 -28.72
C GLU A 4 1.10 -4.37 -28.67
N SER A 5 1.28 -5.61 -29.12
CA SER A 5 2.58 -6.23 -29.29
C SER A 5 3.20 -5.58 -30.51
N PHE A 6 3.93 -4.48 -30.30
CA PHE A 6 4.82 -3.98 -31.32
C PHE A 6 5.82 -5.10 -31.61
N GLY A 7 5.73 -5.73 -32.79
CA GLY A 7 6.61 -6.81 -33.22
C GLY A 7 8.09 -6.40 -33.36
N MET A 8 8.42 -5.15 -33.07
CA MET A 8 9.78 -4.66 -32.95
C MET A 8 10.25 -4.76 -31.51
N LYS A 9 11.10 -5.74 -31.24
CA LYS A 9 11.87 -5.78 -30.00
C LYS A 9 12.88 -4.64 -30.00
N PRO A 10 13.08 -3.93 -28.89
CA PRO A 10 14.16 -2.95 -28.80
C PRO A 10 15.50 -3.64 -29.01
N LEU A 11 16.51 -2.88 -29.44
CA LEU A 11 17.87 -3.38 -29.68
C LEU A 11 18.36 -4.13 -28.43
N GLN A 12 18.70 -5.42 -28.57
CA GLN A 12 19.10 -6.27 -27.44
C GLN A 12 20.61 -6.29 -27.21
N GLN A 13 21.40 -6.01 -28.26
CA GLN A 13 22.86 -6.06 -28.20
C GLN A 13 23.45 -4.82 -28.86
N VAL A 14 24.53 -4.31 -28.26
CA VAL A 14 25.31 -3.23 -28.87
C VAL A 14 26.10 -3.75 -30.08
N ILE A 15 26.43 -2.84 -30.99
CA ILE A 15 27.44 -3.11 -32.01
C ILE A 15 28.79 -3.14 -31.28
N PRO A 16 29.51 -4.28 -31.25
CA PRO A 16 30.75 -4.34 -30.49
C PRO A 16 31.82 -3.47 -31.14
N SER A 17 32.63 -2.84 -30.31
CA SER A 17 33.93 -2.34 -30.71
C SER A 17 34.86 -3.53 -30.91
N TYR A 18 35.70 -3.47 -31.94
CA TYR A 18 36.70 -4.49 -32.26
C TYR A 18 38.07 -3.84 -32.43
N LEU A 19 39.12 -4.58 -32.11
CA LEU A 19 40.49 -4.19 -32.43
C LEU A 19 40.87 -4.65 -33.84
N TYR A 20 41.83 -3.95 -34.44
CA TYR A 20 42.50 -4.45 -35.63
C TYR A 20 43.27 -5.74 -35.28
N LYS A 21 43.36 -6.65 -36.25
CA LYS A 21 44.00 -7.96 -36.10
C LYS A 21 45.45 -7.89 -35.61
N GLU A 22 46.14 -6.78 -35.88
CA GLU A 22 47.53 -6.52 -35.47
C GLU A 22 47.71 -6.39 -33.95
N TYR A 23 46.62 -6.19 -33.19
CA TYR A 23 46.61 -6.05 -31.73
C TYR A 23 45.88 -7.21 -31.03
N GLU A 24 45.76 -8.36 -31.70
CA GLU A 24 45.10 -9.55 -31.14
C GLU A 24 45.91 -10.19 -29.99
N ASP A 25 47.23 -9.99 -29.99
CA ASP A 25 48.17 -10.54 -29.02
C ASP A 25 48.33 -9.68 -27.75
N ASP A 26 47.87 -8.42 -27.76
CA ASP A 26 47.93 -7.52 -26.60
C ASP A 26 46.71 -7.71 -25.68
N ALA A 27 46.91 -8.46 -24.59
CA ALA A 27 45.89 -8.72 -23.58
C ALA A 27 45.32 -7.45 -22.92
N SER A 28 46.09 -6.36 -22.82
CA SER A 28 45.63 -5.12 -22.19
C SER A 28 44.66 -4.37 -23.10
N LEU A 29 44.93 -4.34 -24.41
CA LEU A 29 44.04 -3.73 -25.39
C LEU A 29 42.75 -4.53 -25.54
N GLN A 30 42.83 -5.86 -25.56
CA GLN A 30 41.64 -6.74 -25.57
C GLN A 30 40.76 -6.47 -24.35
N GLY A 31 41.36 -6.45 -23.15
CA GLY A 31 40.63 -6.16 -21.91
C GLY A 31 39.97 -4.78 -21.89
N PHE A 32 40.61 -3.76 -22.49
CA PHE A 32 40.01 -2.44 -22.65
C PHE A 32 38.75 -2.49 -23.53
N VAL A 33 38.81 -3.14 -24.70
CA VAL A 33 37.66 -3.24 -25.61
C VAL A 33 36.53 -4.09 -25.01
N ASP A 34 36.86 -5.16 -24.29
CA ASP A 34 35.87 -5.97 -23.56
C ASP A 34 35.15 -5.14 -22.48
N SER A 35 35.90 -4.31 -21.73
CA SER A 35 35.32 -3.43 -20.74
C SER A 35 34.41 -2.36 -21.37
N PHE A 36 34.80 -1.81 -22.52
CA PHE A 36 33.99 -0.84 -23.26
C PHE A 36 32.70 -1.47 -23.79
N ASN A 37 32.78 -2.67 -24.36
CA ASN A 37 31.62 -3.41 -24.86
C ASN A 37 30.66 -3.77 -23.73
N SER A 38 31.19 -4.21 -22.58
CA SER A 38 30.40 -4.52 -21.39
C SER A 38 29.70 -3.28 -20.82
N LEU A 39 30.40 -2.14 -20.75
CA LEU A 39 29.81 -0.87 -20.31
C LEU A 39 28.71 -0.40 -21.27
N SER A 40 28.97 -0.48 -22.58
CA SER A 40 28.01 -0.10 -23.62
C SER A 40 26.75 -0.95 -23.55
N GLN A 41 26.90 -2.27 -23.36
CA GLN A 41 25.78 -3.19 -23.15
C GLN A 41 24.98 -2.80 -21.90
N GLY A 42 25.65 -2.47 -20.80
CA GLY A 42 24.99 -2.00 -19.58
C GLY A 42 24.14 -0.74 -19.78
N TYR A 43 24.58 0.22 -20.60
CA TYR A 43 23.77 1.38 -20.94
C TYR A 43 22.54 1.03 -21.79
N LEU A 44 22.69 0.11 -22.76
CA LEU A 44 21.57 -0.36 -23.57
C LEU A 44 20.53 -1.12 -22.71
N ASP A 45 21.00 -1.99 -21.83
CA ASP A 45 20.14 -2.74 -20.91
C ASP A 45 19.36 -1.80 -19.98
N TRP A 46 20.03 -0.80 -19.43
CA TRP A 46 19.39 0.24 -18.62
C TRP A 46 18.33 1.00 -19.43
N PHE A 47 18.66 1.44 -20.65
CA PHE A 47 17.72 2.16 -21.51
C PHE A 47 16.47 1.34 -21.84
N ASN A 48 16.64 0.05 -22.10
CA ASN A 48 15.53 -0.88 -22.37
C ASN A 48 14.66 -1.14 -21.13
N GLN A 49 15.23 -1.09 -19.92
CA GLN A 49 14.53 -1.33 -18.66
C GLN A 49 13.89 -0.06 -18.06
N ALA A 50 14.33 1.13 -18.47
CA ALA A 50 13.87 2.41 -17.96
C ALA A 50 13.18 3.30 -19.02
N PRO A 51 12.10 2.84 -19.69
CA PRO A 51 11.36 3.69 -20.61
C PRO A 51 10.73 4.88 -19.86
N LEU A 52 11.15 6.10 -20.19
CA LEU A 52 10.77 7.34 -19.48
C LEU A 52 9.26 7.59 -19.42
N GLY A 53 8.51 7.06 -20.40
CA GLY A 53 7.05 7.14 -20.42
C GLY A 53 6.37 6.29 -19.34
N LEU A 54 7.01 5.22 -18.88
CA LEU A 54 6.47 4.29 -17.88
C LEU A 54 7.08 4.55 -16.49
N TYR A 55 6.72 5.69 -15.90
CA TYR A 55 7.21 6.11 -14.57
C TYR A 55 6.85 5.13 -13.43
N THR A 56 5.91 4.19 -13.66
CA THR A 56 5.55 3.14 -12.70
C THR A 56 6.62 2.04 -12.57
N SER A 57 7.61 2.00 -13.47
CA SER A 57 8.73 1.05 -13.41
C SER A 57 9.49 1.15 -12.09
N PRO A 58 9.91 0.03 -11.48
CA PRO A 58 10.71 0.04 -10.26
C PRO A 58 12.11 0.65 -10.46
N PHE A 59 12.60 0.72 -11.71
CA PHE A 59 13.92 1.29 -12.04
C PHE A 59 13.94 2.83 -12.11
N ILE A 60 12.76 3.46 -12.14
CA ILE A 60 12.63 4.92 -12.17
C ILE A 60 12.41 5.41 -10.73
N THR A 61 13.47 5.89 -10.10
CA THR A 61 13.47 6.30 -8.68
C THR A 61 14.22 7.61 -8.45
N GLY A 62 13.98 8.24 -7.30
CA GLY A 62 14.69 9.41 -6.82
C GLY A 62 14.68 10.59 -7.80
N PRO A 63 15.83 11.24 -8.05
CA PRO A 63 15.92 12.42 -8.91
C PRO A 63 15.45 12.19 -10.35
N LEU A 64 15.60 10.98 -10.89
CA LEU A 64 15.12 10.64 -12.23
C LEU A 64 13.59 10.71 -12.28
N LEU A 65 12.91 10.16 -11.27
CA LEU A 65 11.46 10.25 -11.15
C LEU A 65 10.98 11.70 -10.99
N ASP A 66 11.72 12.50 -10.22
CA ASP A 66 11.41 13.93 -10.05
C ASP A 66 11.55 14.70 -11.36
N TRP A 67 12.62 14.42 -12.12
CA TRP A 67 12.82 15.00 -13.43
C TRP A 67 11.73 14.58 -14.41
N ILE A 68 11.32 13.31 -14.43
CA ILE A 68 10.22 12.84 -15.30
C ILE A 68 8.90 13.51 -14.91
N GLY A 69 8.50 13.42 -13.64
CA GLY A 69 7.22 13.96 -13.18
C GLY A 69 7.13 15.48 -13.37
N ARG A 70 8.17 16.22 -12.97
CA ARG A 70 8.18 17.69 -13.09
C ARG A 70 8.46 18.16 -14.51
N GLY A 71 9.41 17.54 -15.20
CA GLY A 71 9.90 17.97 -16.50
C GLY A 71 8.97 17.57 -17.64
N VAL A 72 8.49 16.33 -17.65
CA VAL A 72 7.63 15.80 -18.73
C VAL A 72 6.16 16.08 -18.44
N TYR A 73 5.72 15.84 -17.20
CA TYR A 73 4.29 15.89 -16.85
C TYR A 73 3.87 17.14 -16.07
N GLY A 74 4.81 17.99 -15.65
CA GLY A 74 4.52 19.22 -14.91
C GLY A 74 4.03 19.02 -13.48
N ILE A 75 4.00 17.79 -12.98
CA ILE A 75 3.54 17.46 -11.62
C ILE A 75 4.78 17.38 -10.73
N ARG A 76 4.78 18.07 -9.59
CA ARG A 76 5.91 18.04 -8.64
C ARG A 76 5.65 17.01 -7.55
N ARG A 77 6.73 16.46 -7.00
CA ARG A 77 6.65 15.63 -5.80
C ARG A 77 6.04 16.45 -4.65
N PRO A 78 4.95 15.97 -4.04
CA PRO A 78 4.31 16.71 -2.98
C PRO A 78 5.04 16.55 -1.65
N VAL A 79 4.82 17.53 -0.77
CA VAL A 79 5.09 17.40 0.66
C VAL A 79 3.78 17.02 1.32
N LEU A 80 3.79 15.92 2.07
CA LEU A 80 2.66 15.48 2.85
C LEU A 80 2.79 16.05 4.26
N ALA A 81 1.85 16.90 4.64
CA ALA A 81 1.70 17.35 6.01
C ALA A 81 0.57 16.56 6.67
N SER A 82 0.86 15.93 7.82
CA SER A 82 -0.19 15.47 8.73
C SER A 82 -0.35 16.49 9.84
N GLN A 83 -1.58 16.97 10.03
CA GLN A 83 -1.94 17.83 11.15
C GLN A 83 -2.76 17.02 12.14
N THR A 84 -2.23 16.85 13.35
CA THR A 84 -3.00 16.33 14.48
C THR A 84 -3.18 17.48 15.46
N SER A 85 -4.40 18.03 15.55
CA SER A 85 -4.75 19.03 16.55
C SER A 85 -5.53 18.37 17.68
N THR A 86 -5.02 18.43 18.91
CA THR A 86 -5.78 18.08 20.11
C THR A 86 -6.20 19.37 20.80
N ARG A 87 -7.52 19.56 20.91
CA ARG A 87 -8.12 20.66 21.65
C ARG A 87 -8.83 20.09 22.87
N LEU A 88 -8.32 20.40 24.04
CA LEU A 88 -8.90 19.99 25.31
C LEU A 88 -9.62 21.20 25.93
N ALA A 89 -10.95 21.15 25.98
CA ALA A 89 -11.79 22.17 26.61
C ALA A 89 -13.10 21.52 27.13
N GLY A 90 -13.50 21.84 28.37
CA GLY A 90 -14.77 21.40 28.95
C GLY A 90 -14.66 20.76 30.35
N TYR A 91 -15.76 20.81 31.10
CA TYR A 91 -15.91 20.14 32.40
C TYR A 91 -15.96 18.61 32.19
N ASN A 92 -15.17 17.84 32.94
CA ASN A 92 -15.07 16.37 32.86
C ASN A 92 -14.40 15.78 31.58
N ALA A 93 -13.69 16.59 30.78
CA ALA A 93 -12.98 16.11 29.58
C ALA A 93 -11.59 15.52 29.86
N ASN A 94 -11.01 15.77 31.05
CA ASN A 94 -9.69 15.29 31.46
C ASN A 94 -9.66 14.99 32.97
N PRO A 95 -8.73 14.14 33.45
CA PRO A 95 -8.49 13.96 34.88
C PRO A 95 -8.18 15.30 35.58
N TYR A 96 -8.66 15.46 36.81
CA TYR A 96 -8.38 16.64 37.62
C TYR A 96 -6.87 16.88 37.77
N ASN A 97 -6.44 18.15 37.77
CA ASN A 97 -5.04 18.60 37.91
C ASN A 97 -4.10 18.36 36.71
N THR A 98 -4.63 18.11 35.51
CA THR A 98 -3.82 17.95 34.28
C THR A 98 -3.67 19.23 33.45
N ILE A 99 -4.59 20.19 33.61
CA ILE A 99 -4.60 21.50 32.94
C ILE A 99 -5.00 22.56 33.99
N ALA A 100 -4.41 23.75 33.94
CA ALA A 100 -4.70 24.82 34.89
C ALA A 100 -6.18 25.28 34.81
N TYR A 101 -6.73 25.81 35.91
CA TYR A 101 -8.11 26.31 35.95
C TYR A 101 -8.29 27.46 34.94
N ASN A 102 -9.32 27.38 34.10
CA ASN A 102 -9.58 28.30 32.98
C ASN A 102 -8.48 28.35 31.88
N ALA A 103 -7.62 27.33 31.80
CA ALA A 103 -6.64 27.23 30.71
C ALA A 103 -7.13 26.33 29.56
N GLN A 104 -6.81 26.72 28.33
CA GLN A 104 -7.04 25.94 27.13
C GLN A 104 -5.73 25.25 26.73
N TYR A 105 -5.73 23.92 26.63
CA TYR A 105 -4.63 23.19 26.02
C TYR A 105 -4.91 22.99 24.54
N TYR A 106 -4.05 23.57 23.72
CA TYR A 106 -4.04 23.39 22.27
C TYR A 106 -2.65 22.88 21.89
N SER A 107 -2.59 21.67 21.37
CA SER A 107 -1.38 21.13 20.76
C SER A 107 -1.66 20.82 19.30
N ALA A 108 -0.78 21.28 18.44
CA ALA A 108 -0.76 20.95 17.02
C ALA A 108 0.63 20.39 16.71
N SER A 109 0.71 19.08 16.48
CA SER A 109 1.92 18.47 15.93
C SER A 109 1.80 18.48 14.41
N GLN A 110 2.85 18.96 13.73
CA GLN A 110 2.94 18.98 12.28
C GLN A 110 4.16 18.17 11.87
N THR A 111 3.93 17.04 11.21
CA THR A 111 5.00 16.31 10.54
C THR A 111 4.85 16.54 9.06
N ALA A 112 5.79 17.28 8.48
CA ALA A 112 5.89 17.44 7.03
C ALA A 112 6.98 16.49 6.53
N SER A 113 6.60 15.56 5.65
CA SER A 113 7.55 14.67 4.98
C SER A 113 7.38 14.76 3.48
N ILE A 114 8.49 14.69 2.75
CA ILE A 114 8.45 14.57 1.30
C ILE A 114 7.87 13.19 0.95
N ALA A 115 6.92 13.14 0.01
CA ALA A 115 6.35 11.88 -0.42
C ALA A 115 7.45 10.94 -0.94
N ASN A 116 7.43 9.67 -0.53
CA ASN A 116 8.34 8.67 -1.08
C ASN A 116 8.04 8.40 -2.58
N ASP A 117 8.93 7.67 -3.26
CA ASP A 117 8.79 7.39 -4.69
C ASP A 117 7.50 6.65 -5.03
N ASP A 118 7.10 5.71 -4.18
CA ASP A 118 5.89 4.91 -4.37
C ASP A 118 4.62 5.79 -4.35
N ILE A 119 4.47 6.65 -3.33
CA ILE A 119 3.36 7.60 -3.20
C ILE A 119 3.36 8.59 -4.36
N TYR A 120 4.54 9.08 -4.76
CA TYR A 120 4.63 10.02 -5.86
C TYR A 120 4.18 9.39 -7.19
N LYS A 121 4.58 8.13 -7.46
CA LYS A 121 4.09 7.40 -8.65
C LYS A 121 2.59 7.15 -8.57
N ARG A 122 2.04 6.78 -7.41
CA ARG A 122 0.57 6.63 -7.22
C ARG A 122 -0.17 7.93 -7.49
N LEU A 123 0.37 9.07 -7.07
CA LEU A 123 -0.17 10.39 -7.39
C LEU A 123 -0.12 10.69 -8.89
N LEU A 124 1.01 10.41 -9.56
CA LEU A 124 1.13 10.57 -11.01
C LEU A 124 0.10 9.70 -11.75
N THR A 125 -0.03 8.44 -11.36
CA THR A 125 -1.03 7.52 -11.92
C THR A 125 -2.44 8.03 -11.71
N TRP A 126 -2.76 8.59 -10.54
CA TRP A 126 -4.06 9.22 -10.31
C TRP A 126 -4.35 10.28 -11.36
N HIS A 127 -3.40 11.12 -11.75
CA HIS A 127 -3.68 12.19 -12.72
C HIS A 127 -3.61 11.73 -14.18
N LEU A 128 -2.67 10.84 -14.50
CA LEU A 128 -2.25 10.57 -15.88
C LEU A 128 -2.83 9.28 -16.46
N TYR A 129 -3.36 8.36 -15.64
CA TYR A 129 -3.86 7.09 -16.13
C TYR A 129 -5.05 7.27 -17.07
N ARG A 130 -4.86 6.93 -18.35
CA ARG A 130 -5.83 7.14 -19.43
C ARG A 130 -6.92 6.07 -19.51
N GLY A 131 -6.65 4.86 -19.01
CA GLY A 131 -7.57 3.72 -19.15
C GLY A 131 -8.91 3.87 -18.42
N ASP A 132 -9.02 4.81 -17.45
CA ASP A 132 -10.27 5.07 -16.73
C ASP A 132 -11.20 6.06 -17.45
N GLY A 133 -10.71 6.73 -18.51
CA GLY A 133 -11.41 7.85 -19.14
C GLY A 133 -11.41 9.14 -18.31
N MET A 134 -12.13 10.16 -18.80
CA MET A 134 -12.20 11.50 -18.18
C MET A 134 -13.52 11.79 -17.48
N GLN A 135 -14.53 10.94 -17.66
CA GLN A 135 -15.84 11.15 -17.05
C GLN A 135 -15.89 10.54 -15.64
N PHE A 136 -16.31 11.35 -14.68
CA PHE A 136 -16.51 10.87 -13.31
C PHE A 136 -17.68 9.88 -13.27
N SER A 137 -17.41 8.68 -12.77
CA SER A 137 -18.39 7.61 -12.55
C SER A 137 -17.98 6.78 -11.32
N MET A 138 -18.90 5.96 -10.80
CA MET A 138 -18.56 5.04 -9.71
C MET A 138 -17.41 4.08 -10.09
N GLN A 139 -17.41 3.59 -11.33
CA GLN A 139 -16.34 2.71 -11.81
C GLN A 139 -14.99 3.43 -11.86
N TRP A 140 -14.98 4.67 -12.35
CA TRP A 140 -13.79 5.52 -12.37
C TRP A 140 -13.18 5.69 -10.98
N LEU A 141 -14.02 5.95 -9.98
CA LEU A 141 -13.57 6.14 -8.60
C LEU A 141 -13.04 4.83 -8.00
N LYS A 142 -13.78 3.72 -8.18
CA LYS A 142 -13.37 2.39 -7.71
C LYS A 142 -12.03 1.95 -8.29
N ASN A 143 -11.84 2.07 -9.60
CA ASN A 143 -10.59 1.73 -10.27
C ASN A 143 -9.41 2.52 -9.70
N ARG A 144 -9.59 3.83 -9.55
CA ARG A 144 -8.51 4.73 -9.11
C ARG A 144 -8.13 4.52 -7.66
N ILE A 145 -9.11 4.36 -6.77
CA ILE A 145 -8.84 4.08 -5.37
C ILE A 145 -8.22 2.69 -5.23
N SER A 146 -8.73 1.66 -5.92
CA SER A 146 -8.15 0.31 -5.88
C SER A 146 -6.69 0.33 -6.37
N ARG A 147 -6.41 1.01 -7.49
CA ARG A 147 -5.05 1.19 -8.00
C ARG A 147 -4.15 1.97 -7.04
N PHE A 148 -4.68 3.02 -6.41
CA PHE A 148 -3.91 3.83 -5.48
C PHE A 148 -3.60 3.08 -4.18
N ILE A 149 -4.50 2.24 -3.67
CA ILE A 149 -4.27 1.49 -2.43
C ILE A 149 -3.41 0.24 -2.71
N ASN A 150 -3.80 -0.58 -3.68
CA ASN A 150 -3.23 -1.91 -3.89
C ASN A 150 -2.12 -1.95 -4.95
N GLY A 151 -2.13 -1.04 -5.92
CA GLY A 151 -1.16 -1.00 -7.02
C GLY A 151 0.20 -0.47 -6.60
N ALA A 152 1.18 -1.36 -6.39
CA ALA A 152 2.56 -0.97 -6.10
C ALA A 152 3.12 -0.03 -7.18
N ASN A 153 3.81 1.05 -6.80
CA ASN A 153 4.30 2.10 -7.69
C ASN A 153 3.21 2.70 -8.61
N GLY A 154 1.93 2.65 -8.20
CA GLY A 154 0.81 3.08 -9.04
C GLY A 154 0.61 2.21 -10.29
N SER A 155 1.06 0.96 -10.26
CA SER A 155 0.75 -0.05 -11.28
C SER A 155 -0.75 -0.38 -11.30
N ASP A 156 -1.24 -0.90 -12.42
CA ASP A 156 -2.65 -1.22 -12.55
C ASP A 156 -3.05 -2.39 -11.63
N TRP A 157 -4.17 -2.25 -10.94
CA TRP A 157 -4.69 -3.30 -10.04
C TRP A 157 -6.17 -3.54 -10.36
N PRO A 158 -6.57 -4.78 -10.67
CA PRO A 158 -7.96 -5.07 -10.99
C PRO A 158 -8.83 -4.97 -9.73
N VAL A 159 -10.04 -4.42 -9.89
CA VAL A 159 -11.05 -4.25 -8.81
C VAL A 159 -11.67 -5.59 -8.36
N LEU A 160 -11.18 -6.73 -8.87
CA LEU A 160 -11.89 -8.01 -8.72
C LEU A 160 -11.80 -8.65 -7.34
N ASN A 161 -10.78 -8.37 -6.51
CA ASN A 161 -10.51 -9.22 -5.34
C ASN A 161 -10.14 -8.53 -4.02
N ASP A 162 -10.03 -7.19 -3.97
CA ASP A 162 -9.56 -6.50 -2.77
C ASP A 162 -10.43 -5.28 -2.42
N PRO A 163 -10.57 -4.93 -1.12
CA PRO A 163 -11.14 -3.64 -0.74
C PRO A 163 -10.34 -2.52 -1.42
N PRO A 164 -10.99 -1.43 -1.84
CA PRO A 164 -11.97 -0.65 -1.05
C PRO A 164 -13.45 -0.93 -1.33
N SER A 165 -14.29 -0.86 -0.29
CA SER A 165 -15.73 -0.67 -0.41
C SER A 165 -16.03 0.83 -0.51
N ILE A 166 -16.96 1.22 -1.39
CA ILE A 166 -17.39 2.62 -1.54
C ILE A 166 -18.90 2.68 -1.36
N THR A 167 -19.34 3.48 -0.38
CA THR A 167 -20.74 3.81 -0.15
C THR A 167 -20.99 5.27 -0.46
N VAL A 168 -22.20 5.61 -0.92
CA VAL A 168 -22.58 6.97 -1.32
C VAL A 168 -23.77 7.41 -0.51
N SER A 169 -23.68 8.59 0.09
CA SER A 169 -24.78 9.27 0.75
C SER A 169 -24.81 10.74 0.31
N GLY A 170 -25.78 11.09 -0.54
CA GLY A 170 -25.85 12.43 -1.14
C GLY A 170 -24.61 12.75 -1.97
N THR A 171 -23.84 13.76 -1.54
CA THR A 171 -22.60 14.21 -2.20
C THR A 171 -21.33 13.62 -1.59
N THR A 172 -21.46 12.76 -0.57
CA THR A 172 -20.33 12.17 0.14
C THR A 172 -20.11 10.73 -0.29
N PHE A 173 -18.87 10.45 -0.70
CA PHE A 173 -18.37 9.12 -1.03
C PHE A 173 -17.52 8.61 0.13
N THR A 174 -18.01 7.62 0.84
CA THR A 174 -17.29 7.00 1.96
C THR A 174 -16.56 5.77 1.48
N VAL A 175 -15.23 5.82 1.57
CA VAL A 175 -14.31 4.76 1.21
C VAL A 175 -13.97 4.00 2.49
N THR A 176 -14.19 2.69 2.48
CA THR A 176 -13.80 1.78 3.57
C THR A 176 -12.80 0.77 3.06
N ALA A 177 -11.61 0.73 3.65
CA ALA A 177 -10.54 -0.20 3.26
C ALA A 177 -9.69 -0.56 4.48
N TYR A 178 -8.87 -1.61 4.34
CA TYR A 178 -7.91 -1.97 5.38
C TYR A 178 -6.87 -0.88 5.58
N ASP A 179 -6.45 -0.72 6.84
CA ASP A 179 -5.35 0.16 7.21
C ASP A 179 -4.04 -0.34 6.58
N THR A 180 -3.59 0.38 5.55
CA THR A 180 -2.40 0.06 4.75
C THR A 180 -1.68 1.34 4.40
N ILE A 181 -0.38 1.26 4.15
CA ILE A 181 0.45 2.42 3.74
C ILE A 181 -0.16 3.15 2.53
N GLY A 182 -0.70 2.39 1.56
CA GLY A 182 -1.35 2.97 0.39
C GLY A 182 -2.63 3.74 0.73
N TYR A 183 -3.41 3.26 1.71
CA TYR A 183 -4.62 3.92 2.18
C TYR A 183 -4.34 5.18 3.01
N GLU A 184 -3.38 5.12 3.93
CA GLU A 184 -2.92 6.29 4.70
C GLU A 184 -2.35 7.38 3.77
N ALA A 185 -1.61 6.97 2.74
CA ALA A 185 -1.11 7.88 1.72
C ALA A 185 -2.25 8.53 0.93
N LEU A 186 -3.31 7.78 0.59
CA LEU A 186 -4.48 8.32 -0.11
C LEU A 186 -5.19 9.38 0.74
N GLN A 187 -5.42 9.08 2.03
CA GLN A 187 -6.01 10.02 2.99
C GLN A 187 -5.19 11.30 3.09
N SER A 188 -3.87 11.16 3.24
CA SER A 188 -2.95 12.29 3.33
C SER A 188 -2.93 13.12 2.04
N CYS A 189 -2.93 12.46 0.87
CA CYS A 189 -2.96 13.16 -0.41
C CYS A 189 -4.26 13.93 -0.63
N TYR A 190 -5.40 13.36 -0.23
CA TYR A 190 -6.68 14.06 -0.30
C TYR A 190 -6.74 15.25 0.66
N ALA A 191 -6.31 15.07 1.92
CA ALA A 191 -6.29 16.13 2.93
C ALA A 191 -5.41 17.33 2.53
N ASN A 192 -4.32 17.07 1.80
CA ASN A 192 -3.43 18.11 1.27
C ASN A 192 -3.89 18.68 -0.09
N GLY A 193 -5.06 18.28 -0.61
CA GLY A 193 -5.61 18.80 -1.87
C GLY A 193 -4.83 18.39 -3.12
N LEU A 194 -4.06 17.29 -3.05
CA LEU A 194 -3.17 16.85 -4.13
C LEU A 194 -3.88 15.99 -5.18
N LEU A 195 -5.01 15.37 -4.82
CA LEU A 195 -5.78 14.52 -5.72
C LEU A 195 -6.83 15.32 -6.46
N ALA A 196 -6.76 15.34 -7.79
CA ALA A 196 -7.83 15.90 -8.61
C ALA A 196 -9.12 15.07 -8.40
N PHE A 197 -10.14 15.71 -7.82
CA PHE A 197 -11.47 15.14 -7.57
C PHE A 197 -12.53 16.23 -7.82
N PRO A 198 -13.74 15.89 -8.32
CA PRO A 198 -14.76 16.90 -8.60
C PRO A 198 -15.17 17.67 -7.34
N PHE A 199 -15.13 19.00 -7.40
CA PHE A 199 -15.38 19.89 -6.26
C PHE A 199 -16.80 19.79 -5.68
N MET A 200 -17.76 19.22 -6.44
CA MET A 200 -19.15 19.03 -6.01
C MET A 200 -19.30 17.88 -4.99
N TYR A 201 -18.31 17.00 -4.89
CA TYR A 201 -18.35 15.80 -4.08
C TYR A 201 -17.28 15.84 -2.98
N THR A 202 -17.47 15.05 -1.95
CA THR A 202 -16.52 14.91 -0.84
C THR A 202 -16.15 13.45 -0.66
N LEU A 203 -14.86 13.16 -0.47
CA LEU A 203 -14.37 11.84 -0.06
C LEU A 203 -14.23 11.80 1.46
N GLN A 204 -14.81 10.77 2.05
CA GLN A 204 -14.63 10.42 3.45
C GLN A 204 -13.94 9.06 3.52
N PHE A 205 -13.04 8.90 4.49
CA PHE A 205 -12.24 7.68 4.64
C PHE A 205 -12.54 7.04 5.99
N VAL A 206 -12.80 5.73 5.96
CA VAL A 206 -12.95 4.87 7.12
C VAL A 206 -11.89 3.78 7.01
N SER A 207 -10.90 3.78 7.91
CA SER A 207 -9.90 2.71 7.98
C SER A 207 -10.47 1.57 8.81
N ASP A 208 -10.47 0.37 8.26
CA ASP A 208 -10.78 -0.84 9.01
C ASP A 208 -9.48 -1.54 9.44
N LYS A 209 -9.41 -1.88 10.72
CA LYS A 209 -8.25 -2.52 11.34
C LYS A 209 -8.71 -3.39 12.49
N PHE A 210 -7.85 -4.31 12.91
CA PHE A 210 -8.16 -5.08 14.10
C PHE A 210 -8.26 -4.19 15.33
N ALA A 211 -9.26 -4.48 16.15
CA ALA A 211 -9.48 -3.88 17.45
C ALA A 211 -9.42 -4.95 18.55
N ASN A 212 -8.89 -4.56 19.71
CA ASN A 212 -8.92 -5.38 20.91
C ASN A 212 -10.17 -5.02 21.72
N ASN A 213 -11.15 -5.93 21.76
CA ASN A 213 -12.34 -5.79 22.60
C ASN A 213 -12.26 -6.78 23.76
N GLY A 214 -11.69 -6.35 24.89
CA GLY A 214 -11.64 -7.15 26.11
C GLY A 214 -10.83 -8.45 25.97
N GLY A 215 -9.79 -8.47 25.12
CA GLY A 215 -8.97 -9.65 24.84
C GLY A 215 -9.43 -10.45 23.61
N VAL A 216 -10.50 -10.05 22.93
CA VAL A 216 -10.98 -10.68 21.70
C VAL A 216 -10.58 -9.84 20.48
N LEU A 217 -10.08 -10.51 19.43
CA LEU A 217 -9.76 -9.86 18.17
C LEU A 217 -11.05 -9.57 17.39
N THR A 218 -11.29 -8.30 17.13
CA THR A 218 -12.49 -7.82 16.43
C THR A 218 -12.14 -7.04 15.17
N LEU A 219 -13.06 -7.01 14.22
CA LEU A 219 -12.97 -6.26 12.97
C LEU A 219 -14.34 -5.65 12.68
N GLU A 220 -14.42 -4.35 12.43
CA GLU A 220 -15.70 -3.64 12.34
C GLU A 220 -16.48 -4.05 11.08
N PHE A 221 -15.78 -4.17 9.95
CA PHE A 221 -16.37 -4.57 8.68
C PHE A 221 -15.79 -5.90 8.20
N PRO A 222 -16.59 -6.81 7.61
CA PRO A 222 -16.05 -8.07 7.10
C PRO A 222 -15.09 -7.85 5.92
N LEU A 223 -15.34 -6.84 5.06
CA LEU A 223 -14.62 -6.61 3.81
C LEU A 223 -14.42 -7.91 3.01
N THR A 224 -13.20 -8.47 2.97
CA THR A 224 -12.90 -9.74 2.26
C THR A 224 -12.98 -10.99 3.14
N TYR A 225 -13.19 -10.85 4.45
CA TYR A 225 -13.38 -12.00 5.33
C TYR A 225 -14.69 -12.74 4.98
N PRO A 226 -14.66 -14.08 4.92
CA PRO A 226 -15.88 -14.88 4.83
C PRO A 226 -16.80 -14.57 6.01
N THR A 227 -18.10 -14.41 5.76
CA THR A 227 -19.11 -14.15 6.81
C THR A 227 -19.78 -15.43 7.32
N SER A 228 -19.32 -16.60 6.87
CA SER A 228 -19.83 -17.92 7.27
C SER A 228 -18.70 -18.94 7.25
N PRO A 229 -18.65 -19.88 8.22
CA PRO A 229 -17.67 -20.96 8.22
C PRO A 229 -17.99 -22.08 7.22
N ALA A 230 -19.20 -22.08 6.64
CA ALA A 230 -19.63 -23.15 5.75
C ALA A 230 -18.77 -23.20 4.48
N GLY A 231 -18.20 -24.38 4.20
CA GLY A 231 -17.35 -24.61 3.02
C GLY A 231 -15.90 -24.13 3.16
N LEU A 232 -15.51 -23.56 4.31
CA LEU A 232 -14.13 -23.21 4.60
C LEU A 232 -13.35 -24.42 5.13
N ALA A 233 -12.06 -24.50 4.80
CA ALA A 233 -11.18 -25.54 5.31
C ALA A 233 -10.88 -25.32 6.82
N PRO A 234 -10.62 -26.39 7.60
CA PRO A 234 -10.11 -26.26 8.96
C PRO A 234 -8.92 -25.31 9.05
N GLY A 235 -8.88 -24.48 10.09
CA GLY A 235 -7.86 -23.46 10.29
C GLY A 235 -8.08 -22.15 9.52
N SER A 236 -9.09 -22.06 8.64
CA SER A 236 -9.45 -20.80 7.99
C SER A 236 -10.02 -19.82 9.01
N VAL A 237 -9.75 -18.52 8.82
CA VAL A 237 -10.41 -17.45 9.60
C VAL A 237 -11.66 -16.95 8.90
N TRP A 238 -12.64 -16.52 9.68
CA TRP A 238 -13.88 -15.95 9.19
C TRP A 238 -14.39 -14.87 10.15
N TRP A 239 -15.23 -13.98 9.63
CA TRP A 239 -15.84 -12.87 10.36
C TRP A 239 -17.21 -13.28 10.89
N ASN A 240 -17.35 -13.29 12.22
CA ASN A 240 -18.55 -13.68 12.95
C ASN A 240 -19.18 -12.46 13.63
N GLY A 241 -19.85 -11.61 12.84
CA GLY A 241 -20.59 -10.47 13.40
C GLY A 241 -19.74 -9.45 14.15
N GLY A 242 -18.47 -9.30 13.78
CA GLY A 242 -17.51 -8.40 14.41
C GLY A 242 -16.35 -9.11 15.10
N VAL A 243 -16.48 -10.41 15.38
CA VAL A 243 -15.44 -11.23 16.03
C VAL A 243 -14.72 -12.07 14.97
N ILE A 244 -13.39 -12.16 15.05
CA ILE A 244 -12.63 -13.05 14.18
C ILE A 244 -12.61 -14.46 14.79
N SER A 245 -13.05 -15.43 14.01
CA SER A 245 -13.17 -16.83 14.43
C SER A 245 -12.38 -17.75 13.51
N VAL A 246 -12.00 -18.92 14.03
CA VAL A 246 -11.22 -19.96 13.32
C VAL A 246 -12.10 -21.18 13.13
N VAL A 247 -12.08 -21.77 11.93
CA VAL A 247 -12.73 -23.06 11.66
C VAL A 247 -11.95 -24.16 12.40
N PRO A 248 -12.59 -24.96 13.26
CA PRO A 248 -11.90 -25.99 14.03
C PRO A 248 -11.37 -27.13 13.15
N GLY A 249 -10.40 -27.90 13.66
CA GLY A 249 -9.91 -29.13 13.02
C GLY A 249 -8.45 -29.11 12.56
N VAL A 250 -7.66 -28.12 13.01
CA VAL A 250 -6.20 -28.08 12.77
C VAL A 250 -5.47 -28.16 14.11
N THR A 251 -4.44 -29.00 14.17
CA THR A 251 -3.46 -28.99 15.26
C THR A 251 -2.37 -27.97 14.90
N PRO A 252 -2.14 -26.93 15.72
CA PRO A 252 -1.13 -25.92 15.42
C PRO A 252 0.28 -26.51 15.30
N ASP A 253 1.04 -26.05 14.32
CA ASP A 253 2.48 -26.32 14.25
C ASP A 253 3.20 -25.47 15.32
N PRO A 254 3.82 -26.07 16.35
CA PRO A 254 4.52 -25.32 17.40
C PRO A 254 5.78 -24.60 16.91
N THR A 255 6.24 -24.87 15.68
CA THR A 255 7.37 -24.19 15.05
C THR A 255 6.95 -22.99 14.20
N ALA A 256 5.65 -22.79 13.99
CA ALA A 256 5.14 -21.64 13.25
C ALA A 256 5.49 -20.32 13.99
N PRO A 257 5.88 -19.27 13.25
CA PRO A 257 6.15 -17.97 13.87
C PRO A 257 4.92 -17.43 14.62
N PRO A 258 5.08 -16.87 15.84
CA PRO A 258 3.98 -16.27 16.57
C PRO A 258 3.46 -15.03 15.86
N LEU A 259 2.14 -14.85 15.87
CA LEU A 259 1.48 -13.65 15.36
C LEU A 259 1.13 -12.72 16.53
N TYR A 260 1.33 -11.42 16.35
CA TYR A 260 1.07 -10.41 17.38
C TYR A 260 0.07 -9.39 16.90
N PHE A 261 -0.82 -8.95 17.78
CA PHE A 261 -1.87 -7.97 17.47
C PHE A 261 -1.34 -6.69 16.83
N ILE A 262 -0.22 -6.15 17.34
CA ILE A 262 0.36 -4.89 16.88
C ILE A 262 0.92 -5.00 15.45
N TYR A 263 1.34 -6.18 15.03
CA TYR A 263 2.06 -6.38 13.76
C TYR A 263 1.27 -7.17 12.72
N THR A 264 0.10 -7.72 13.09
CA THR A 264 -0.70 -8.56 12.20
C THR A 264 -1.85 -7.73 11.64
N PHE A 265 -1.89 -7.60 10.32
CA PHE A 265 -2.96 -6.88 9.63
C PHE A 265 -4.06 -7.85 9.14
N PRO A 266 -5.30 -7.38 8.93
CA PRO A 266 -6.39 -8.26 8.49
C PRO A 266 -6.10 -9.08 7.22
N PRO A 267 -5.52 -8.54 6.14
CA PRO A 267 -5.16 -9.35 4.98
C PRO A 267 -4.12 -10.44 5.29
N GLN A 268 -3.19 -10.16 6.21
CA GLN A 268 -2.14 -11.10 6.59
C GLN A 268 -2.72 -12.29 7.37
N LEU A 269 -3.60 -12.03 8.35
CA LEU A 269 -4.26 -13.11 9.09
C LEU A 269 -5.21 -13.91 8.20
N LEU A 270 -5.90 -13.26 7.26
CA LEU A 270 -6.74 -13.93 6.28
C LEU A 270 -5.94 -14.89 5.39
N ALA A 271 -4.74 -14.48 4.95
CA ALA A 271 -3.86 -15.29 4.11
C ALA A 271 -3.16 -16.43 4.87
N LEU A 272 -2.72 -16.19 6.12
CA LEU A 272 -2.06 -17.20 6.95
C LEU A 272 -3.05 -18.20 7.57
N GLY A 273 -4.29 -17.78 7.78
CA GLY A 273 -5.27 -18.52 8.56
C GLY A 273 -4.99 -18.49 10.06
N GLY A 274 -5.90 -19.11 10.82
CA GLY A 274 -5.82 -19.25 12.27
C GLY A 274 -5.39 -20.63 12.74
N GLY A 275 -5.07 -21.55 11.81
CA GLY A 275 -4.75 -22.94 12.12
C GLY A 275 -3.48 -23.13 12.97
N ASN A 276 -2.50 -22.23 12.84
CA ASN A 276 -1.25 -22.25 13.60
C ASN A 276 -1.27 -21.39 14.87
N LEU A 277 -2.42 -20.81 15.22
CA LEU A 277 -2.54 -20.07 16.47
C LEU A 277 -2.50 -21.05 17.66
N PRO A 278 -1.74 -20.75 18.74
CA PRO A 278 -1.72 -21.59 19.93
C PRO A 278 -3.13 -21.83 20.49
N LEU A 279 -3.42 -23.04 20.96
CA LEU A 279 -4.71 -23.38 21.59
C LEU A 279 -4.74 -23.08 23.09
N THR A 280 -3.60 -22.69 23.66
CA THR A 280 -3.46 -22.29 25.05
C THR A 280 -2.95 -20.86 25.11
N ASN A 281 -3.42 -20.08 26.10
CA ASN A 281 -2.99 -18.71 26.29
C ASN A 281 -1.45 -18.64 26.44
N PRO A 282 -0.72 -17.94 25.54
CA PRO A 282 0.74 -17.85 25.55
C PRO A 282 1.31 -16.96 26.66
N GLY A 283 0.47 -16.23 27.40
CA GLY A 283 0.86 -15.40 28.54
C GLY A 283 0.21 -14.02 28.49
N VAL A 284 -0.34 -13.58 29.62
CA VAL A 284 -1.09 -12.32 29.73
C VAL A 284 -0.19 -11.12 29.42
N GLY A 285 -0.64 -10.25 28.51
CA GLY A 285 0.05 -9.01 28.13
C GLY A 285 1.17 -9.19 27.11
N THR A 286 1.30 -10.37 26.51
CA THR A 286 2.26 -10.61 25.42
C THR A 286 1.79 -10.00 24.09
N GLY A 287 0.48 -9.75 23.95
CA GLY A 287 -0.14 -9.27 22.71
C GLY A 287 -0.13 -10.31 21.59
N GLN A 288 0.23 -11.56 21.91
CA GLN A 288 0.25 -12.66 20.96
C GLN A 288 -1.18 -13.12 20.66
N LEU A 289 -1.47 -13.37 19.38
CA LEU A 289 -2.73 -13.94 18.94
C LEU A 289 -2.75 -15.43 19.26
N TRP A 290 -3.89 -15.91 19.75
CA TRP A 290 -4.11 -17.33 20.05
C TRP A 290 -5.56 -17.71 19.76
N ASN A 291 -5.82 -19.00 19.62
CA ASN A 291 -7.15 -19.53 19.31
C ASN A 291 -7.80 -20.06 20.59
N ASP A 292 -8.71 -19.27 21.15
CA ASP A 292 -9.55 -19.64 22.29
C ASP A 292 -10.83 -20.33 21.79
N SER A 293 -10.77 -21.65 21.66
CA SER A 293 -11.94 -22.49 21.38
C SER A 293 -12.72 -22.07 20.11
N GLY A 294 -12.02 -21.58 19.09
CA GLY A 294 -12.59 -21.11 17.82
C GLY A 294 -12.71 -19.60 17.69
N VAL A 295 -12.36 -18.83 18.72
CA VAL A 295 -12.29 -17.36 18.69
C VAL A 295 -10.83 -16.92 18.72
N VAL A 296 -10.45 -15.97 17.86
CA VAL A 296 -9.10 -15.40 17.92
C VAL A 296 -9.04 -14.41 19.09
N ALA A 297 -8.21 -14.71 20.06
CA ALA A 297 -7.99 -13.92 21.25
C ALA A 297 -6.58 -13.29 21.25
N ILE A 298 -6.42 -12.28 22.09
CA ILE A 298 -5.19 -11.51 22.30
C ILE A 298 -4.76 -11.78 23.74
N ALA A 299 -3.56 -12.31 23.91
CA ALA A 299 -3.00 -12.67 25.21
C ALA A 299 -2.49 -11.45 26.00
#